data_AF-A0A1Y4C2Y2-F1
#
_entry.id   AF-A0A1Y4C2Y2-F1
#
_cell.length_a   1.000
_cell.length_b   1.000
_cell.length_c   1.000
_cell.angle_alpha   90.00
_cell.angle_beta   90.00
_cell.angle_gamma   90.00
#
_symmetry.space_group_name_H-M   'P 1'
#
loop_
_entity.id
_entity.type
_entity.pdbx_description
1 polymer ?
#
loop_
_entity_poly.entity_id
_entity_poly.type
_entity_poly.pdbx_seq_one_letter_code
_entity_poly.pdbx_strand_id
1 'polypeptide(L)'
;MANLYTKTGDKGQTSLVGGTRVSKDSPRVESYGTIDEANSMLGLAYAQTDRAYIRTTLHTIQGRLFSLGAELASDEEGMEKLKGILSEEDVAFLEQVVDTCTQTTGKQTHFVIPGVDPCSAALHVARTIVRRAERHIVSMSQKYPVRQVVLRYVNRLSDAIYALARLQEDLVQEDRLREQVTNLVREKLEQRQDGQMPPFSLANLQRMAKRAEEKAEQLGVPVVFAAVDQGGNLVLLQRMEGALLASVEIASGKAYTASALKMATHELGQAAGQDGPLYGIETAIPGKIVLFGGGFPYVVDGEVVGGIGVSGGTVEQDMEIARWAMSP
;
A
#
# COMPACT_ATOMS: atom_id res chain seq x y z
N MET A 1 4.17 -9.99 -49.92
CA MET A 1 3.70 -10.74 -48.73
C MET A 1 3.10 -12.03 -49.21
N ALA A 2 3.48 -13.17 -48.64
CA ALA A 2 2.74 -14.40 -48.87
C ALA A 2 1.29 -14.20 -48.39
N ASN A 3 0.30 -14.68 -49.14
CA ASN A 3 -1.09 -14.65 -48.68
C ASN A 3 -1.21 -15.47 -47.40
N LEU A 4 -1.92 -14.94 -46.39
CA LEU A 4 -2.08 -15.59 -45.09
C LEU A 4 -2.81 -16.95 -45.20
N TYR A 5 -3.75 -17.09 -46.13
CA TYR A 5 -4.41 -18.36 -46.44
C TYR A 5 -3.88 -18.97 -47.74
N THR A 6 -3.54 -20.27 -47.71
CA THR A 6 -2.99 -21.01 -48.86
C THR A 6 -3.94 -22.06 -49.42
N LYS A 7 -5.03 -22.41 -48.69
CA LYS A 7 -5.99 -23.47 -49.01
C LYS A 7 -5.41 -24.90 -49.08
N THR A 8 -4.11 -25.08 -48.84
CA THR A 8 -3.46 -26.40 -48.92
C THR A 8 -3.88 -27.35 -47.79
N GLY A 9 -4.52 -26.81 -46.74
CA GLY A 9 -5.02 -27.56 -45.59
C GLY A 9 -6.52 -27.85 -45.57
N ASP A 10 -7.25 -27.52 -46.64
CA ASP A 10 -8.72 -27.67 -46.70
C ASP A 10 -9.18 -29.14 -46.66
N LYS A 11 -8.31 -30.07 -47.07
CA LYS A 11 -8.54 -31.52 -46.99
C LYS A 11 -8.19 -32.13 -45.61
N GLY A 12 -8.04 -31.30 -44.58
CA GLY A 12 -7.76 -31.76 -43.21
C GLY A 12 -6.30 -32.15 -42.94
N GLN A 13 -5.36 -31.78 -43.82
CA GLN A 13 -3.92 -32.06 -43.65
C GLN A 13 -3.11 -30.78 -43.43
N THR A 14 -1.94 -30.90 -42.82
CA THR A 14 -0.95 -29.82 -42.66
C THR A 14 0.47 -30.35 -42.92
N SER A 15 1.45 -29.47 -43.02
CA SER A 15 2.87 -29.82 -43.19
C SER A 15 3.64 -29.52 -41.91
N LEU A 16 4.49 -30.47 -41.51
CA LEU A 16 5.49 -30.29 -40.46
C LEU A 16 6.65 -29.41 -40.96
N VAL A 17 7.43 -28.88 -40.03
CA VAL A 17 8.73 -28.27 -40.31
C VAL A 17 9.65 -29.40 -40.81
N GLY A 18 10.03 -29.34 -42.09
CA GLY A 18 10.67 -30.44 -42.83
C GLY A 18 9.87 -30.93 -44.04
N GLY A 19 8.56 -30.65 -44.08
CA GLY A 19 7.72 -30.83 -45.26
C GLY A 19 6.80 -32.04 -45.22
N THR A 20 6.98 -32.96 -44.26
CA THR A 20 6.11 -34.13 -44.09
C THR A 20 4.66 -33.71 -43.88
N ARG A 21 3.72 -34.30 -44.63
CA ARG A 21 2.29 -34.04 -44.48
C ARG A 21 1.65 -34.97 -43.46
N VAL A 22 0.89 -34.39 -42.53
CA VAL A 22 0.16 -35.11 -41.48
C VAL A 22 -1.30 -34.67 -41.42
N SER A 23 -2.16 -35.50 -40.84
CA SER A 23 -3.53 -35.09 -40.48
C SER A 23 -3.48 -33.92 -39.49
N LYS A 24 -4.44 -32.98 -39.57
CA LYS A 24 -4.59 -31.93 -38.55
C LYS A 24 -4.96 -32.49 -37.17
N ASP A 25 -5.46 -33.71 -37.10
CA ASP A 25 -5.75 -34.46 -35.86
C ASP A 25 -4.55 -35.33 -35.40
N SER A 26 -3.35 -35.09 -35.93
CA SER A 26 -2.17 -35.84 -35.45
C SER A 26 -1.81 -35.42 -34.02
N PRO A 27 -1.31 -36.35 -33.18
CA PRO A 27 -0.82 -36.01 -31.84
C PRO A 27 0.25 -34.91 -31.81
N ARG A 28 1.04 -34.76 -32.89
CA ARG A 28 1.99 -33.64 -33.02
C ARG A 28 1.28 -32.30 -33.16
N VAL A 29 0.26 -32.25 -34.02
CA VAL A 29 -0.52 -31.03 -34.28
C VAL A 29 -1.25 -30.58 -33.03
N GLU A 30 -1.88 -31.51 -32.31
CA GLU A 30 -2.54 -31.24 -31.04
C GLU A 30 -1.55 -30.71 -29.99
N SER A 31 -0.35 -31.29 -29.93
CA SER A 31 0.68 -30.90 -28.95
C SER A 31 1.17 -29.47 -29.17
N TYR A 32 1.66 -29.12 -30.37
CA TYR A 32 2.15 -27.76 -30.62
C TYR A 32 1.00 -26.74 -30.71
N GLY A 33 -0.20 -27.15 -31.12
CA GLY A 33 -1.38 -26.30 -31.11
C GLY A 33 -1.81 -25.91 -29.70
N THR A 34 -1.77 -26.86 -28.76
CA THR A 34 -2.05 -26.55 -27.34
C THR A 34 -0.96 -25.67 -26.72
N ILE A 35 0.31 -25.79 -27.17
CA ILE A 35 1.38 -24.88 -26.77
C ILE A 35 1.12 -23.46 -27.28
N ASP A 36 0.62 -23.30 -28.52
CA ASP A 36 0.25 -21.99 -29.07
C ASP A 36 -0.94 -21.36 -28.32
N GLU A 37 -1.91 -22.17 -27.90
CA GLU A 37 -3.01 -21.72 -27.03
C GLU A 37 -2.49 -21.24 -25.67
N ALA A 38 -1.56 -21.97 -25.04
CA ALA A 38 -0.91 -21.55 -23.80
C ALA A 38 -0.16 -20.23 -24.01
N ASN A 39 0.59 -20.11 -25.10
CA ASN A 39 1.37 -18.93 -25.43
C ASN A 39 0.48 -17.69 -25.65
N SER A 40 -0.68 -17.89 -26.28
CA SER A 40 -1.71 -16.86 -26.47
C SER A 40 -2.29 -16.39 -25.13
N MET A 41 -2.56 -17.31 -24.19
CA MET A 41 -3.03 -16.95 -22.86
C MET A 41 -1.95 -16.22 -22.02
N LEU A 42 -0.68 -16.60 -22.16
CA LEU A 42 0.43 -15.84 -21.57
C LEU A 42 0.53 -14.43 -22.18
N GLY A 43 0.18 -14.25 -23.45
CA GLY A 43 0.07 -12.94 -24.08
C GLY A 43 -1.00 -12.05 -23.47
N LEU A 44 -2.13 -12.64 -23.07
CA LEU A 44 -3.17 -11.91 -22.32
C LEU A 44 -2.66 -11.45 -20.95
N ALA A 45 -1.98 -12.34 -20.21
CA ALA A 45 -1.36 -11.99 -18.92
C ALA A 45 -0.30 -10.89 -19.09
N TYR A 46 0.55 -10.99 -20.12
CA TYR A 46 1.57 -9.99 -20.44
C TYR A 46 0.97 -8.60 -20.65
N ALA A 47 -0.18 -8.50 -21.32
CA ALA A 47 -0.86 -7.23 -21.59
C ALA A 47 -1.52 -6.60 -20.35
N GLN A 48 -1.72 -7.37 -19.27
CA GLN A 48 -2.47 -6.96 -18.08
C GLN A 48 -1.58 -6.65 -16.86
N THR A 49 -0.28 -6.91 -16.93
CA THR A 49 0.66 -6.62 -15.84
C THR A 49 1.57 -5.45 -16.18
N ASP A 50 1.77 -4.57 -15.19
CA ASP A 50 2.77 -3.50 -15.20
C ASP A 50 4.07 -3.91 -14.49
N ARG A 51 4.10 -5.10 -13.88
CA ARG A 51 5.24 -5.59 -13.11
C ARG A 51 6.38 -5.98 -14.04
N ALA A 52 7.47 -5.22 -14.00
CA ALA A 52 8.61 -5.38 -14.90
C ALA A 52 9.20 -6.80 -14.92
N TYR A 53 9.34 -7.42 -13.73
CA TYR A 53 9.86 -8.78 -13.61
C TYR A 53 8.93 -9.80 -14.28
N ILE A 54 7.63 -9.79 -13.95
CA ILE A 54 6.65 -10.72 -14.53
C ILE A 54 6.58 -10.54 -16.05
N ARG A 55 6.50 -9.29 -16.52
CA ARG A 55 6.42 -8.97 -17.95
C ARG A 55 7.64 -9.46 -18.73
N THR A 56 8.85 -9.28 -18.18
CA THR A 56 10.10 -9.72 -18.83
C THR A 56 10.19 -11.24 -18.84
N THR A 57 9.86 -11.90 -17.73
CA THR A 57 9.85 -13.36 -17.62
C THR A 57 8.85 -13.99 -18.58
N LEU A 58 7.63 -13.44 -18.67
CA LEU A 58 6.61 -13.91 -19.62
C LEU A 58 7.11 -13.81 -21.06
N HIS A 59 7.68 -12.66 -21.46
CA HIS A 59 8.20 -12.50 -22.81
C HIS A 59 9.29 -13.53 -23.16
N THR A 60 10.20 -13.81 -22.23
CA THR A 60 11.20 -14.88 -22.39
C THR A 60 10.55 -16.24 -22.56
N ILE A 61 9.57 -16.59 -21.72
CA ILE A 61 8.81 -17.85 -21.81
C ILE A 61 8.10 -17.96 -23.16
N GLN A 62 7.42 -16.91 -23.62
CA GLN A 62 6.71 -16.91 -24.91
C GLN A 62 7.67 -17.19 -26.08
N GLY A 63 8.88 -16.60 -26.05
CA GLY A 63 9.93 -16.90 -27.02
C GLY A 63 10.37 -18.36 -27.01
N ARG A 64 10.53 -18.96 -25.82
CA ARG A 64 10.89 -20.39 -25.69
C ARG A 64 9.73 -21.32 -26.06
N LEU A 65 8.49 -20.91 -25.86
CA LEU A 65 7.31 -21.64 -26.34
C LEU A 65 7.23 -21.67 -27.87
N PHE A 66 7.66 -20.63 -28.57
CA PHE A 66 7.82 -20.68 -30.04
C PHE A 66 8.87 -21.70 -30.46
N SER A 67 10.04 -21.72 -29.81
CA SER A 67 11.07 -22.73 -30.06
C SER A 67 10.57 -24.15 -29.78
N LEU A 68 9.84 -24.34 -28.68
CA LEU A 68 9.21 -25.62 -28.33
C LEU A 68 8.18 -26.04 -29.38
N GLY A 69 7.30 -25.14 -29.80
CA GLY A 69 6.31 -25.40 -30.84
C GLY A 69 6.97 -25.83 -32.16
N ALA A 70 8.03 -25.14 -32.56
CA ALA A 70 8.79 -25.49 -33.76
C ALA A 70 9.45 -26.88 -33.65
N GLU A 71 10.01 -27.22 -32.49
CA GLU A 71 10.58 -28.53 -32.22
C GLU A 71 9.53 -29.65 -32.29
N LEU A 72 8.37 -29.47 -31.65
CA LEU A 72 7.26 -30.43 -31.70
C LEU A 72 6.67 -30.58 -33.11
N ALA A 73 6.68 -29.49 -33.88
CA ALA A 73 6.22 -29.44 -35.26
C ALA A 73 7.23 -29.97 -36.28
N SER A 74 8.41 -30.44 -35.86
CA SER A 74 9.47 -30.89 -36.78
C SER A 74 9.52 -32.40 -36.96
N ASP A 75 9.73 -32.82 -38.21
CA ASP A 75 10.18 -34.18 -38.54
C ASP A 75 11.72 -34.28 -38.42
N GLU A 76 12.31 -35.43 -38.79
CA GLU A 76 13.77 -35.63 -38.69
C GLU A 76 14.56 -34.57 -39.48
N GLU A 77 14.14 -34.25 -40.71
CA GLU A 77 14.81 -33.26 -41.56
C GLU A 77 14.62 -31.83 -41.02
N GLY A 78 13.45 -31.53 -40.46
CA GLY A 78 13.19 -30.26 -39.79
C GLY A 78 14.03 -30.07 -38.53
N MET A 79 14.19 -31.14 -37.75
CA MET A 79 14.97 -31.13 -36.51
C MET A 79 16.46 -30.82 -36.74
N GLU A 80 17.04 -31.30 -37.83
CA GLU A 80 18.45 -30.99 -38.19
C GLU A 80 18.67 -29.51 -38.54
N LYS A 81 17.65 -28.85 -39.09
CA LYS A 81 17.72 -27.46 -39.55
C LYS A 81 17.36 -26.45 -38.47
N LEU A 82 16.72 -26.90 -37.39
CA LEU A 82 16.30 -26.06 -36.28
C LEU A 82 17.48 -25.51 -35.49
N LYS A 83 17.43 -24.22 -35.19
CA LYS A 83 18.38 -23.54 -34.29
C LYS A 83 17.64 -23.06 -33.05
N GLY A 84 18.33 -23.05 -31.91
CA GLY A 84 17.76 -22.55 -30.65
C GLY A 84 16.68 -23.46 -30.05
N ILE A 85 16.80 -24.78 -30.23
CA ILE A 85 15.97 -25.79 -29.54
C ILE A 85 16.11 -25.68 -28.02
N LEU A 86 15.20 -26.29 -27.26
CA LEU A 86 15.27 -26.25 -25.79
C LEU A 86 16.55 -26.90 -25.25
N SER A 87 17.14 -26.28 -24.24
CA SER A 87 18.33 -26.72 -23.51
C SER A 87 18.02 -26.95 -22.02
N GLU A 88 18.97 -27.50 -21.26
CA GLU A 88 18.83 -27.62 -19.81
C GLU A 88 18.84 -26.25 -19.11
N GLU A 89 19.48 -25.24 -19.72
CA GLU A 89 19.49 -23.87 -19.19
C GLU A 89 18.08 -23.27 -19.15
N ASP A 90 17.23 -23.63 -20.12
CA ASP A 90 15.82 -23.22 -20.13
C ASP A 90 15.03 -23.81 -18.96
N VAL A 91 15.34 -25.05 -18.59
CA VAL A 91 14.70 -25.71 -17.43
C VAL A 91 15.19 -25.06 -16.14
N ALA A 92 16.50 -24.84 -16.02
CA ALA A 92 17.10 -24.16 -14.87
C ALA A 92 16.56 -22.72 -14.71
N PHE A 93 16.32 -22.02 -15.82
CA PHE A 93 15.67 -20.70 -15.79
C PHE A 93 14.28 -20.75 -15.16
N LEU A 94 13.45 -21.74 -15.50
CA LEU A 94 12.12 -21.88 -14.90
C LEU A 94 12.19 -22.21 -13.41
N GLU A 95 13.14 -23.05 -13.00
CA GLU A 95 13.39 -23.35 -11.58
C GLU A 95 13.80 -22.09 -10.82
N GLN A 96 14.69 -21.27 -11.39
CA GLN A 96 15.08 -19.98 -10.82
C GLN A 96 13.90 -19.00 -10.70
N VAL A 97 12.98 -18.99 -11.67
CA VAL A 97 11.74 -18.19 -11.59
C VAL A 97 10.89 -18.63 -10.40
N VAL A 98 10.70 -19.93 -10.22
CA VAL A 98 9.97 -20.49 -9.08
C VAL A 98 10.61 -20.07 -7.76
N ASP A 99 11.93 -20.23 -7.63
CA ASP A 99 12.68 -19.86 -6.43
C ASP A 99 12.54 -18.36 -6.12
N THR A 100 12.72 -17.51 -7.13
CA THR A 100 12.62 -16.05 -6.99
C THR A 100 11.22 -15.63 -6.52
N CYS A 101 10.17 -16.16 -7.14
CA CYS A 101 8.80 -15.85 -6.74
C CYS A 101 8.48 -16.37 -5.33
N THR A 102 9.04 -17.52 -4.95
CA THR A 102 8.81 -18.15 -3.63
C THR A 102 9.50 -17.38 -2.51
N GLN A 103 10.63 -16.70 -2.78
CA GLN A 103 11.28 -15.83 -1.80
C GLN A 103 10.37 -14.68 -1.35
N THR A 104 9.60 -14.10 -2.27
CA THR A 104 8.64 -13.03 -1.95
C THR A 104 7.35 -13.57 -1.34
N THR A 105 6.77 -14.59 -1.98
CA THR A 105 5.41 -15.07 -1.64
C THR A 105 5.37 -16.06 -0.47
N GLY A 106 6.53 -16.51 -0.01
CA GLY A 106 6.66 -17.53 1.03
C GLY A 106 6.15 -18.92 0.62
N LYS A 107 6.34 -19.88 1.54
CA LYS A 107 5.90 -21.26 1.34
C LYS A 107 4.37 -21.36 1.40
N GLN A 108 3.79 -22.11 0.45
CA GLN A 108 2.36 -22.37 0.47
C GLN A 108 1.98 -23.34 1.59
N THR A 109 0.90 -22.99 2.28
CA THR A 109 0.31 -23.82 3.35
C THR A 109 -1.11 -24.29 3.00
N HIS A 110 -1.77 -23.65 2.03
CA HIS A 110 -3.15 -23.89 1.65
C HIS A 110 -3.36 -23.74 0.14
N PHE A 111 -4.48 -24.24 -0.38
CA PHE A 111 -4.86 -24.05 -1.78
C PHE A 111 -5.31 -22.61 -2.05
N VAL A 112 -4.88 -22.07 -3.19
CA VAL A 112 -5.24 -20.72 -3.65
C VAL A 112 -6.45 -20.81 -4.59
N ILE A 113 -7.43 -19.92 -4.40
CA ILE A 113 -8.53 -19.72 -5.35
C ILE A 113 -8.04 -18.76 -6.43
N PRO A 114 -7.97 -19.17 -7.71
CA PRO A 114 -7.52 -18.31 -8.81
C PRO A 114 -8.37 -17.06 -8.99
N GLY A 115 -7.72 -15.92 -9.28
CA GLY A 115 -8.37 -14.75 -9.87
C GLY A 115 -8.52 -13.52 -8.98
N VAL A 116 -7.48 -13.18 -8.21
CA VAL A 116 -7.44 -11.92 -7.42
C VAL A 116 -7.44 -10.68 -8.32
N ASP A 117 -6.86 -10.79 -9.51
CA ASP A 117 -6.80 -9.76 -10.55
C ASP A 117 -6.80 -10.39 -11.96
N PRO A 118 -7.04 -9.60 -13.03
CA PRO A 118 -7.07 -10.12 -14.40
C PRO A 118 -5.80 -10.86 -14.83
N CYS A 119 -4.62 -10.34 -14.48
CA CYS A 119 -3.35 -10.95 -14.88
C CYS A 119 -3.15 -12.30 -14.18
N SER A 120 -3.34 -12.37 -12.86
CA SER A 120 -3.22 -13.65 -12.14
C SER A 120 -4.25 -14.68 -12.63
N ALA A 121 -5.48 -14.26 -12.93
CA ALA A 121 -6.49 -15.13 -13.54
C ALA A 121 -6.00 -15.72 -14.87
N ALA A 122 -5.47 -14.89 -15.77
CA ALA A 122 -4.92 -15.34 -17.05
C ALA A 122 -3.75 -16.31 -16.86
N LEU A 123 -2.85 -16.05 -15.90
CA LEU A 123 -1.75 -16.95 -15.58
C LEU A 123 -2.24 -18.30 -15.05
N HIS A 124 -3.26 -18.34 -14.19
CA HIS A 124 -3.85 -19.60 -13.73
C HIS A 124 -4.48 -20.38 -14.87
N VAL A 125 -5.14 -19.72 -15.82
CA VAL A 125 -5.67 -20.38 -17.02
C VAL A 125 -4.52 -20.93 -17.87
N ALA A 126 -3.49 -20.11 -18.16
CA ALA A 126 -2.33 -20.54 -18.93
C ALA A 126 -1.65 -21.77 -18.31
N ARG A 127 -1.49 -21.80 -16.99
CA ARG A 127 -0.96 -22.96 -16.25
C ARG A 127 -1.77 -24.23 -16.54
N THR A 128 -3.10 -24.15 -16.54
CA THR A 128 -3.93 -25.34 -16.83
C THR A 128 -3.81 -25.80 -18.29
N ILE A 129 -3.64 -24.86 -19.23
CA ILE A 129 -3.42 -25.17 -20.65
C ILE A 129 -2.05 -25.81 -20.84
N VAL A 130 -1.00 -25.32 -20.18
CA VAL A 130 0.33 -25.95 -20.17
C VAL A 130 0.27 -27.38 -19.64
N ARG A 131 -0.48 -27.63 -18.56
CA ARG A 131 -0.70 -29.00 -18.06
C ARG A 131 -1.50 -29.86 -19.04
N ARG A 132 -2.37 -29.27 -19.86
CA ARG A 132 -3.05 -29.98 -20.96
C ARG A 132 -2.06 -30.33 -22.06
N ALA A 133 -1.24 -29.38 -22.50
CA ALA A 133 -0.17 -29.61 -23.47
C ALA A 133 0.81 -30.69 -23.00
N GLU A 134 1.20 -30.69 -21.72
CA GLU A 134 2.03 -31.72 -21.09
C GLU A 134 1.48 -33.13 -21.35
N ARG A 135 0.17 -33.33 -21.12
CA ARG A 135 -0.50 -34.63 -21.34
C ARG A 135 -0.50 -35.01 -22.82
N HIS A 136 -0.72 -34.06 -23.73
CA HIS A 136 -0.66 -34.31 -25.18
C HIS A 136 0.76 -34.72 -25.60
N ILE A 137 1.79 -34.04 -25.10
CA ILE A 137 3.20 -34.35 -25.41
C ILE A 137 3.59 -35.72 -24.83
N VAL A 138 3.13 -36.07 -23.63
CA VAL A 138 3.34 -37.40 -23.04
C VAL A 138 2.64 -38.49 -23.85
N SER A 139 1.43 -38.25 -24.35
CA SER A 139 0.75 -39.21 -25.23
C SER A 139 1.48 -39.35 -26.57
N MET A 140 1.97 -38.24 -27.12
CA MET A 140 2.74 -38.21 -28.36
C MET A 140 4.08 -38.96 -28.23
N SER A 141 4.76 -38.87 -27.07
CA SER A 141 6.06 -39.52 -26.84
C SER A 141 6.00 -41.05 -26.85
N GLN A 142 4.82 -41.64 -26.73
CA GLN A 142 4.61 -43.08 -26.91
C GLN A 142 4.72 -43.52 -28.38
N LYS A 143 4.53 -42.59 -29.33
CA LYS A 143 4.50 -42.88 -30.78
C LYS A 143 5.64 -42.22 -31.55
N TYR A 144 6.17 -41.11 -31.05
CA TYR A 144 7.19 -40.31 -31.72
C TYR A 144 8.34 -40.00 -30.75
N PRO A 145 9.58 -39.86 -31.24
CA PRO A 145 10.69 -39.46 -30.40
C PRO A 145 10.47 -38.04 -29.87
N VAL A 146 10.56 -37.88 -28.54
CA VAL A 146 10.49 -36.59 -27.84
C VAL A 146 11.68 -36.49 -26.89
N ARG A 147 12.41 -35.38 -26.94
CA ARG A 147 13.56 -35.17 -26.06
C ARG A 147 13.11 -35.03 -24.60
N GLN A 148 13.87 -35.61 -23.69
CA GLN A 148 13.55 -35.55 -22.24
C GLN A 148 13.54 -34.11 -21.70
N VAL A 149 14.36 -33.23 -22.25
CA VAL A 149 14.38 -31.79 -21.91
C VAL A 149 13.00 -31.15 -22.13
N VAL A 150 12.28 -31.52 -23.20
CA VAL A 150 10.94 -30.99 -23.50
C VAL A 150 9.94 -31.36 -22.41
N LEU A 151 9.90 -32.63 -22.02
CA LEU A 151 8.99 -33.12 -20.98
C LEU A 151 9.27 -32.42 -19.64
N ARG A 152 10.55 -32.27 -19.29
CA ARG A 152 10.98 -31.53 -18.10
C ARG A 152 10.59 -30.06 -18.16
N TYR A 153 10.82 -29.41 -19.28
CA TYR A 153 10.51 -27.99 -19.47
C TYR A 153 9.02 -27.70 -19.30
N VAL A 154 8.14 -28.45 -19.97
CA VAL A 154 6.68 -28.21 -19.90
C VAL A 154 6.14 -28.48 -18.49
N ASN A 155 6.66 -29.51 -17.82
CA ASN A 155 6.31 -29.80 -16.43
C ASN A 155 6.68 -28.61 -15.50
N ARG A 156 7.94 -28.14 -15.57
CA ARG A 156 8.42 -26.99 -14.78
C ARG A 156 7.76 -25.67 -15.16
N LEU A 157 7.36 -25.52 -16.41
CA LEU A 157 6.67 -24.33 -16.88
C LEU A 157 5.35 -24.13 -16.16
N SER A 158 4.63 -25.22 -15.87
CA SER A 158 3.38 -25.12 -15.10
C SER A 158 3.60 -24.60 -13.68
N ASP A 159 4.72 -24.98 -13.05
CA ASP A 159 5.09 -24.49 -11.71
C ASP A 159 5.57 -23.04 -11.77
N ALA A 160 6.37 -22.66 -12.77
CA ALA A 160 6.83 -21.29 -12.95
C ALA A 160 5.67 -20.31 -13.20
N ILE A 161 4.70 -20.68 -14.04
CA ILE A 161 3.49 -19.88 -14.27
C ILE A 161 2.66 -19.76 -12.98
N TYR A 162 2.56 -20.83 -12.19
CA TYR A 162 1.89 -20.77 -10.88
C TYR A 162 2.59 -19.80 -9.94
N ALA A 163 3.92 -19.85 -9.87
CA ALA A 163 4.72 -18.96 -9.03
C ALA A 163 4.57 -17.49 -9.44
N LEU A 164 4.54 -17.21 -10.75
CA LEU A 164 4.26 -15.86 -11.29
C LEU A 164 2.85 -15.38 -10.96
N ALA A 165 1.84 -16.27 -11.05
CA ALA A 165 0.46 -15.93 -10.69
C ALA A 165 0.39 -15.47 -9.23
N ARG A 166 1.03 -16.20 -8.32
CA ARG A 166 1.09 -15.82 -6.91
C ARG A 166 1.83 -14.51 -6.66
N LEU A 167 2.96 -14.30 -7.33
CA LEU A 167 3.71 -13.06 -7.20
C LEU A 167 2.87 -11.85 -7.63
N GLN A 168 2.11 -11.99 -8.72
CA GLN A 168 1.16 -10.96 -9.16
C GLN A 168 0.10 -10.69 -8.07
N GLU A 169 -0.51 -11.75 -7.51
CA GLU A 169 -1.55 -11.64 -6.47
C GLU A 169 -1.02 -10.93 -5.21
N ASP A 170 0.15 -11.32 -4.71
CA ASP A 170 0.76 -10.72 -3.52
C ASP A 170 1.08 -9.24 -3.72
N LEU A 171 1.65 -8.87 -4.87
CA LEU A 171 1.96 -7.48 -5.19
C LEU A 171 0.68 -6.62 -5.33
N VAL A 172 -0.39 -7.17 -5.91
CA VAL A 172 -1.69 -6.48 -5.99
C VAL A 172 -2.29 -6.29 -4.60
N GLN A 173 -2.16 -7.29 -3.73
CA GLN A 173 -2.67 -7.20 -2.36
C GLN A 173 -1.88 -6.19 -1.53
N GLU A 174 -0.56 -6.11 -1.69
CA GLU A 174 0.30 -5.11 -1.05
C GLU A 174 -0.11 -3.68 -1.46
N ASP A 175 -0.34 -3.43 -2.75
CA ASP A 175 -0.81 -2.13 -3.25
C ASP A 175 -2.18 -1.75 -2.67
N ARG A 176 -3.14 -2.69 -2.65
CA ARG A 176 -4.46 -2.47 -2.04
C ARG A 176 -4.35 -2.13 -0.55
N LEU A 177 -3.53 -2.86 0.20
CA LEU A 177 -3.31 -2.60 1.62
C LEU A 177 -2.67 -1.23 1.84
N ARG A 178 -1.67 -0.88 1.02
CA ARG A 178 -1.00 0.43 1.08
C ARG A 178 -1.97 1.57 0.82
N GLU A 179 -2.84 1.43 -0.17
CA GLU A 179 -3.87 2.42 -0.48
C GLU A 179 -4.88 2.56 0.67
N GLN A 180 -5.36 1.44 1.22
CA GLN A 180 -6.25 1.43 2.39
C GLN A 180 -5.63 2.12 3.61
N VAL A 181 -4.37 1.80 3.94
CA VAL A 181 -3.65 2.43 5.05
C VAL A 181 -3.46 3.92 4.78
N THR A 182 -3.10 4.31 3.56
CA THR A 182 -2.91 5.72 3.18
C THR A 182 -4.22 6.51 3.32
N ASN A 183 -5.34 5.94 2.87
CA ASN A 183 -6.66 6.55 3.00
C ASN A 183 -7.09 6.65 4.46
N LEU A 184 -6.89 5.59 5.26
CA LEU A 184 -7.19 5.62 6.69
C LEU A 184 -6.36 6.66 7.43
N VAL A 185 -5.07 6.78 7.12
CA VAL A 185 -4.20 7.81 7.71
C VAL A 185 -4.65 9.21 7.29
N ARG A 186 -5.01 9.40 6.01
CA ARG A 186 -5.56 10.67 5.52
C ARG A 186 -6.86 11.03 6.25
N GLU A 187 -7.82 10.11 6.32
CA GLU A 187 -9.07 10.31 7.06
C GLU A 187 -8.82 10.63 8.53
N LYS A 188 -7.84 10.00 9.18
CA LYS A 188 -7.48 10.30 10.57
C LYS A 188 -6.78 11.65 10.74
N LEU A 189 -6.03 12.10 9.73
CA LEU A 189 -5.42 13.43 9.71
C LEU A 189 -6.46 14.51 9.40
N GLU A 190 -7.43 14.25 8.51
CA GLU A 190 -8.55 15.13 8.19
C GLU A 190 -9.56 15.21 9.36
N GLN A 191 -9.84 14.09 10.04
CA GLN A 191 -10.60 14.09 11.31
C GLN A 191 -9.87 14.83 12.44
N ARG A 192 -8.54 15.01 12.37
CA ARG A 192 -7.80 15.93 13.25
C ARG A 192 -7.92 17.40 12.80
N GLN A 193 -8.23 17.66 11.53
CA GLN A 193 -8.48 19.01 11.00
C GLN A 193 -9.90 19.54 11.25
N ASP A 194 -10.84 18.70 11.70
CA ASP A 194 -12.15 19.12 12.24
C ASP A 194 -12.06 19.93 13.56
N GLY A 195 -10.83 20.20 14.05
CA GLY A 195 -10.53 21.13 15.13
C GLY A 195 -10.01 22.48 14.66
N GLN A 196 -10.40 22.99 13.48
CA GLN A 196 -10.06 24.37 13.12
C GLN A 196 -10.74 25.32 14.12
N MET A 197 -9.94 25.89 15.02
CA MET A 197 -10.46 26.91 15.91
C MET A 197 -10.96 28.08 15.06
N PRO A 198 -12.08 28.72 15.45
CA PRO A 198 -12.61 29.83 14.67
C PRO A 198 -11.56 30.97 14.59
N PRO A 199 -11.65 31.90 13.64
CA PRO A 199 -10.66 32.97 13.49
C PRO A 199 -10.36 33.67 14.82
N PHE A 200 -9.08 33.92 15.12
CA PHE A 200 -8.71 34.59 16.37
C PHE A 200 -9.31 36.00 16.40
N SER A 201 -10.34 36.19 17.23
CA SER A 201 -11.07 37.45 17.35
C SER A 201 -11.66 37.58 18.74
N LEU A 202 -11.82 38.82 19.22
CA LEU A 202 -12.42 39.07 20.53
C LEU A 202 -13.80 38.40 20.67
N ALA A 203 -14.62 38.40 19.62
CA ALA A 203 -15.93 37.76 19.63
C ALA A 203 -15.86 36.24 19.86
N ASN A 204 -14.88 35.55 19.25
CA ASN A 204 -14.69 34.12 19.47
C ASN A 204 -14.10 33.84 20.85
N LEU A 205 -13.17 34.67 21.33
CA LEU A 205 -12.62 34.56 22.68
C LEU A 205 -13.70 34.75 23.75
N GLN A 206 -14.63 35.69 23.56
CA GLN A 206 -15.77 35.87 24.47
C GLN A 206 -16.71 34.66 24.47
N ARG A 207 -16.93 34.01 23.32
CA ARG A 207 -17.68 32.74 23.26
C ARG A 207 -16.97 31.63 24.02
N MET A 208 -15.64 31.51 23.87
CA MET A 208 -14.85 30.53 24.61
C MET A 208 -14.87 30.79 26.12
N ALA A 209 -14.74 32.05 26.54
CA ALA A 209 -14.80 32.43 27.95
C ALA A 209 -16.17 32.10 28.57
N LYS A 210 -17.26 32.34 27.83
CA LYS A 210 -18.61 31.94 28.25
C LYS A 210 -18.75 30.42 28.39
N ARG A 211 -18.22 29.65 27.44
CA ARG A 211 -18.21 28.17 27.56
C ARG A 211 -17.38 27.68 28.73
N ALA A 212 -16.26 28.34 29.00
CA ALA A 212 -15.41 28.05 30.17
C ALA A 212 -16.19 28.29 31.47
N GLU A 213 -16.92 29.40 31.56
CA GLU A 213 -17.82 29.72 32.67
C GLU A 213 -18.92 28.67 32.85
N GLU A 214 -19.66 28.33 31.79
CA GLU A 214 -20.72 27.30 31.84
C GLU A 214 -20.18 25.94 32.33
N LYS A 215 -18.98 25.55 31.90
CA LYS A 215 -18.36 24.30 32.34
C LYS A 215 -17.83 24.37 33.77
N ALA A 216 -17.29 25.53 34.16
CA ALA A 216 -16.83 25.79 35.51
C ALA A 216 -17.99 25.77 36.53
N GLU A 217 -19.16 26.30 36.16
CA GLU A 217 -20.39 26.20 36.94
C GLU A 217 -20.85 24.75 37.11
N GLN A 218 -20.82 23.94 36.05
CA GLN A 218 -21.15 22.50 36.13
C GLN A 218 -20.22 21.73 37.07
N LEU A 219 -18.94 22.13 37.13
CA LEU A 219 -17.94 21.54 38.01
C LEU A 219 -17.92 22.16 39.41
N GLY A 220 -18.72 23.21 39.65
CA GLY A 220 -18.78 23.91 40.94
C GLY A 220 -17.49 24.62 41.31
N VAL A 221 -16.68 25.05 40.34
CA VAL A 221 -15.35 25.63 40.56
C VAL A 221 -15.21 26.97 39.84
N PRO A 222 -15.22 28.12 40.54
CA PRO A 222 -15.02 29.41 39.91
C PRO A 222 -13.61 29.56 39.32
N VAL A 223 -13.51 29.97 38.06
CA VAL A 223 -12.23 30.11 37.35
C VAL A 223 -11.99 31.50 36.76
N VAL A 224 -10.75 31.75 36.38
CA VAL A 224 -10.32 32.82 35.48
C VAL A 224 -10.01 32.21 34.11
N PHE A 225 -10.57 32.78 33.05
CA PHE A 225 -10.19 32.54 31.67
C PHE A 225 -9.36 33.72 31.14
N ALA A 226 -8.24 33.44 30.50
CA ALA A 226 -7.40 34.44 29.85
C ALA A 226 -7.06 34.00 28.41
N ALA A 227 -6.90 34.97 27.52
CA ALA A 227 -6.45 34.73 26.15
C ALA A 227 -5.45 35.80 25.71
N VAL A 228 -4.40 35.38 25.00
CA VAL A 228 -3.34 36.23 24.47
C VAL A 228 -3.22 36.08 22.95
N ASP A 229 -2.75 37.13 22.27
CA ASP A 229 -2.42 37.09 20.85
C ASP A 229 -1.06 36.40 20.57
N GLN A 230 -0.67 36.34 19.30
CA GLN A 230 0.61 35.77 18.86
C GLN A 230 1.84 36.50 19.45
N GLY A 231 1.71 37.78 19.82
CA GLY A 231 2.74 38.54 20.54
C GLY A 231 2.78 38.28 22.04
N GLY A 232 1.86 37.45 22.56
CA GLY A 232 1.71 37.19 23.99
C GLY A 232 1.02 38.33 24.75
N ASN A 233 0.36 39.26 24.05
CA ASN A 233 -0.37 40.35 24.69
C ASN A 233 -1.76 39.88 25.11
N LEU A 234 -2.19 40.27 26.31
CA LEU A 234 -3.52 39.94 26.83
C LEU A 234 -4.61 40.60 25.97
N VAL A 235 -5.52 39.79 25.44
CA VAL A 235 -6.66 40.23 24.61
C VAL A 235 -7.96 40.16 25.40
N LEU A 236 -8.13 39.10 26.20
CA LEU A 236 -9.32 38.90 27.04
C LEU A 236 -8.92 38.31 28.39
N LEU A 237 -9.53 38.82 29.45
CA LEU A 237 -9.50 38.22 30.78
C LEU A 237 -10.90 38.28 31.38
N GLN A 238 -11.44 37.13 31.78
CA GLN A 238 -12.74 36.99 32.42
C GLN A 238 -12.56 36.23 33.73
N ARG A 239 -12.97 36.85 34.84
CA ARG A 239 -12.88 36.27 36.18
C ARG A 239 -14.29 36.05 36.72
N MET A 240 -14.61 34.79 37.03
CA MET A 240 -15.86 34.46 37.72
C MET A 240 -15.85 35.00 39.15
N GLU A 241 -17.02 35.33 39.68
CA GLU A 241 -17.16 35.63 41.10
C GLU A 241 -16.75 34.41 41.93
N GLY A 242 -16.01 34.65 43.02
CA GLY A 242 -15.48 33.58 43.87
C GLY A 242 -14.19 32.91 43.37
N ALA A 243 -13.68 33.25 42.18
CA ALA A 243 -12.40 32.73 41.70
C ALA A 243 -11.21 33.29 42.51
N LEU A 244 -10.19 32.45 42.72
CA LEU A 244 -8.98 32.81 43.48
C LEU A 244 -8.26 34.01 42.83
N LEU A 245 -7.79 34.97 43.63
CA LEU A 245 -7.06 36.13 43.12
C LEU A 245 -5.77 35.74 42.39
N ALA A 246 -5.07 34.70 42.87
CA ALA A 246 -3.88 34.16 42.23
C ALA A 246 -4.14 33.64 40.80
N SER A 247 -5.38 33.23 40.50
CA SER A 247 -5.74 32.69 39.19
C SER A 247 -5.71 33.73 38.08
N VAL A 248 -5.74 35.04 38.40
CA VAL A 248 -5.63 36.11 37.41
C VAL A 248 -4.29 36.05 36.68
N GLU A 249 -3.21 35.99 37.45
CA GLU A 249 -1.84 35.91 36.91
C GLU A 249 -1.56 34.51 36.36
N ILE A 250 -2.04 33.45 37.04
CA ILE A 250 -1.79 32.08 36.59
C ILE A 250 -2.49 31.79 35.25
N ALA A 251 -3.74 32.20 35.06
CA ALA A 251 -4.44 32.01 33.78
C ALA A 251 -3.73 32.77 32.65
N SER A 252 -3.33 34.01 32.90
CA SER A 252 -2.58 34.83 31.94
C SER A 252 -1.21 34.21 31.61
N GLY A 253 -0.49 33.73 32.61
CA GLY A 253 0.79 33.03 32.44
C GLY A 253 0.64 31.71 31.67
N LYS A 254 -0.42 30.95 31.90
CA LYS A 254 -0.73 29.73 31.14
C LYS A 254 -1.00 30.06 29.66
N ALA A 255 -1.80 31.09 29.38
CA ALA A 255 -2.07 31.56 28.03
C ALA A 255 -0.79 32.03 27.31
N TYR A 256 0.01 32.86 28.00
CA TYR A 256 1.30 33.33 27.51
C TYR A 256 2.25 32.17 27.19
N THR A 257 2.41 31.24 28.14
CA THR A 257 3.29 30.08 27.97
C THR A 257 2.88 29.27 26.75
N ALA A 258 1.59 29.04 26.57
CA ALA A 258 1.09 28.25 25.46
C ALA A 258 1.28 28.93 24.10
N SER A 259 1.14 30.27 24.04
CA SER A 259 1.44 31.06 22.84
C SER A 259 2.94 31.09 22.54
N ALA A 260 3.76 31.43 23.55
CA ALA A 260 5.19 31.66 23.40
C ALA A 260 5.98 30.39 23.05
N LEU A 261 5.61 29.25 23.64
CA LEU A 261 6.28 27.97 23.42
C LEU A 261 5.53 27.05 22.46
N LYS A 262 4.39 27.51 21.91
CA LYS A 262 3.59 26.79 20.91
C LYS A 262 3.19 25.38 21.35
N MET A 263 2.99 25.16 22.65
CA MET A 263 2.65 23.86 23.24
C MET A 263 1.80 24.03 24.50
N ALA A 264 1.11 22.99 24.95
CA ALA A 264 0.27 23.11 26.15
C ALA A 264 1.13 23.14 27.44
N THR A 265 0.66 23.83 28.47
CA THR A 265 1.45 24.04 29.70
C THR A 265 1.73 22.76 30.48
N HIS A 266 0.87 21.75 30.37
CA HIS A 266 1.09 20.43 30.98
C HIS A 266 2.15 19.62 30.24
N GLU A 267 2.24 19.75 28.91
CA GLU A 267 3.28 19.10 28.10
C GLU A 267 4.64 19.74 28.42
N LEU A 268 4.67 21.07 28.56
CA LEU A 268 5.86 21.79 28.99
C LEU A 268 6.30 21.37 30.40
N GLY A 269 5.36 21.22 31.32
CA GLY A 269 5.63 20.73 32.67
C GLY A 269 6.34 19.38 32.70
N GLN A 270 5.93 18.45 31.84
CA GLN A 270 6.59 17.16 31.69
C GLN A 270 8.01 17.31 31.13
N ALA A 271 8.21 18.20 30.15
CA ALA A 271 9.52 18.46 29.56
C ALA A 271 10.47 19.24 30.49
N ALA A 272 9.94 19.99 31.46
CA ALA A 272 10.68 20.79 32.42
C ALA A 272 11.00 20.06 33.75
N GLY A 273 10.69 18.76 33.84
CA GLY A 273 11.08 17.92 35.00
C GLY A 273 12.61 17.85 35.21
N GLN A 274 13.07 17.36 36.37
CA GLN A 274 14.50 17.36 36.76
C GLN A 274 15.44 16.70 35.74
N ASP A 275 14.95 15.68 35.02
CA ASP A 275 15.70 14.97 33.97
C ASP A 275 15.22 15.32 32.56
N GLY A 276 14.35 16.33 32.44
CA GLY A 276 13.72 16.74 31.20
C GLY A 276 14.60 17.67 30.35
N PRO A 277 14.41 17.68 29.02
CA PRO A 277 15.23 18.48 28.10
C PRO A 277 15.08 20.00 28.28
N LEU A 278 14.05 20.46 29.02
CA LEU A 278 13.76 21.88 29.27
C LEU A 278 13.81 22.22 30.76
N TYR A 279 14.57 21.46 31.57
CA TYR A 279 14.70 21.73 33.00
C TYR A 279 15.13 23.19 33.28
N GLY A 280 14.43 23.87 34.18
CA GLY A 280 14.71 25.25 34.59
C GLY A 280 14.18 26.34 33.65
N ILE A 281 13.39 25.99 32.62
CA ILE A 281 12.84 26.96 31.66
C ILE A 281 11.97 28.05 32.31
N GLU A 282 11.35 27.76 33.47
CA GLU A 282 10.59 28.73 34.26
C GLU A 282 11.45 29.89 34.79
N THR A 283 12.77 29.69 34.91
CA THR A 283 13.73 30.72 35.31
C THR A 283 14.19 31.58 34.12
N ALA A 284 14.01 31.11 32.88
CA ALA A 284 14.45 31.82 31.68
C ALA A 284 13.66 33.12 31.46
N ILE A 285 12.38 33.15 31.86
CA ILE A 285 11.52 34.34 31.80
C ILE A 285 10.75 34.44 33.14
N PRO A 286 11.36 35.06 34.17
CA PRO A 286 10.81 35.07 35.51
C PRO A 286 9.36 35.57 35.57
N GLY A 287 8.48 34.76 36.18
CA GLY A 287 7.08 35.11 36.43
C GLY A 287 6.14 34.98 35.24
N LYS A 288 6.61 34.54 34.06
CA LYS A 288 5.76 34.40 32.86
C LYS A 288 5.46 32.96 32.44
N ILE A 289 6.34 32.03 32.75
CA ILE A 289 6.20 30.62 32.35
C ILE A 289 5.47 29.83 33.43
N VAL A 290 4.42 29.10 33.03
CA VAL A 290 3.64 28.22 33.91
C VAL A 290 3.77 26.77 33.45
N LEU A 291 4.23 25.91 34.35
CA LEU A 291 4.58 24.51 34.06
C LEU A 291 3.50 23.49 34.42
N PHE A 292 2.27 23.93 34.68
CA PHE A 292 1.17 23.03 35.01
C PHE A 292 -0.07 23.32 34.16
N GLY A 293 -0.90 22.29 33.98
CA GLY A 293 -1.96 22.24 32.97
C GLY A 293 -3.04 23.30 33.10
N GLY A 294 -3.71 23.58 31.98
CA GLY A 294 -4.78 24.59 31.84
C GLY A 294 -4.49 25.66 30.79
N GLY A 295 -3.27 25.69 30.21
CA GLY A 295 -2.93 26.53 29.06
C GLY A 295 -2.81 25.73 27.77
N PHE A 296 -3.38 26.25 26.69
CA PHE A 296 -3.39 25.60 25.37
C PHE A 296 -3.15 26.62 24.23
N PRO A 297 -2.40 26.24 23.19
CA PRO A 297 -2.17 27.11 22.03
C PRO A 297 -3.46 27.30 21.24
N TYR A 298 -3.68 28.52 20.73
CA TYR A 298 -4.77 28.84 19.82
C TYR A 298 -4.30 28.62 18.39
N VAL A 299 -4.78 27.55 17.72
CA VAL A 299 -4.29 27.13 16.39
C VAL A 299 -5.33 27.39 15.32
N VAL A 300 -4.98 28.16 14.29
CA VAL A 300 -5.81 28.42 13.10
C VAL A 300 -4.96 28.08 11.88
N ASP A 301 -5.50 27.29 10.95
CA ASP A 301 -4.80 26.87 9.71
C ASP A 301 -3.42 26.22 9.94
N GLY A 302 -3.26 25.53 11.08
CA GLY A 302 -1.99 24.89 11.47
C GLY A 302 -0.97 25.83 12.14
N GLU A 303 -1.27 27.12 12.26
CA GLU A 303 -0.41 28.12 12.89
C GLU A 303 -0.91 28.53 14.28
N VAL A 304 0.02 28.67 15.23
CA VAL A 304 -0.28 29.21 16.56
C VAL A 304 -0.42 30.72 16.45
N VAL A 305 -1.66 31.21 16.60
CA VAL A 305 -2.04 32.62 16.49
C VAL A 305 -2.32 33.27 17.85
N GLY A 306 -2.18 32.51 18.94
CA GLY A 306 -2.34 32.98 20.30
C GLY A 306 -2.33 31.84 21.31
N GLY A 307 -2.81 32.08 22.52
CA GLY A 307 -2.95 31.07 23.56
C GLY A 307 -4.10 31.38 24.50
N ILE A 308 -4.70 30.34 25.09
CA ILE A 308 -5.70 30.48 26.16
C ILE A 308 -5.18 29.85 27.46
N GLY A 309 -5.71 30.30 28.58
CA GLY A 309 -5.37 29.80 29.91
C GLY A 309 -6.58 29.82 30.84
N VAL A 310 -6.78 28.73 31.56
CA VAL A 310 -7.80 28.61 32.62
C VAL A 310 -7.11 28.32 33.94
N SER A 311 -7.56 29.01 35.00
CA SER A 311 -7.12 28.73 36.36
C SER A 311 -8.21 28.97 37.40
N GLY A 312 -8.37 28.04 38.33
CA GLY A 312 -9.18 28.22 39.53
C GLY A 312 -9.45 26.92 40.30
N GLY A 313 -9.37 25.77 39.61
CA GLY A 313 -9.55 24.44 40.19
C GLY A 313 -8.27 23.64 40.33
N THR A 314 -8.42 22.31 40.36
CA THR A 314 -7.29 21.39 40.19
C THR A 314 -6.76 21.47 38.76
N VAL A 315 -5.55 20.94 38.53
CA VAL A 315 -4.94 20.91 37.19
C VAL A 315 -5.83 20.18 36.19
N GLU A 316 -6.47 19.09 36.61
CA GLU A 316 -7.40 18.31 35.81
C GLU A 316 -8.65 19.11 35.46
N GLN A 317 -9.22 19.83 36.42
CA GLN A 317 -10.39 20.70 36.21
C GLN A 317 -10.06 21.85 35.26
N ASP A 318 -8.94 22.54 35.47
CA ASP A 318 -8.49 23.62 34.60
C ASP A 318 -8.30 23.13 33.15
N MET A 319 -7.72 21.94 32.96
CA MET A 319 -7.58 21.32 31.63
C MET A 319 -8.92 20.92 31.01
N GLU A 320 -9.84 20.35 31.79
CA GLU A 320 -11.17 19.97 31.31
C GLU A 320 -11.96 21.19 30.83
N ILE A 321 -11.96 22.27 31.61
CA ILE A 321 -12.64 23.52 31.29
C ILE A 321 -12.02 24.16 30.03
N ALA A 322 -10.68 24.22 29.94
CA ALA A 322 -10.01 24.78 28.78
C ALA A 322 -10.30 24.00 27.49
N ARG A 323 -10.27 22.66 27.53
CA ARG A 323 -10.63 21.82 26.37
C ARG A 323 -12.09 22.00 25.97
N TRP A 324 -12.99 22.11 26.94
CA TRP A 324 -14.42 22.35 26.68
C TRP A 324 -14.65 23.71 26.02
N ALA A 325 -13.92 24.74 26.46
CA ALA A 325 -13.98 26.07 25.88
C ALA A 325 -13.52 26.11 24.42
N MET A 326 -12.50 25.31 24.07
CA MET A 326 -11.93 25.21 22.70
C MET A 326 -12.72 24.30 21.76
N SER A 327 -13.61 23.46 22.28
CA SER A 327 -14.41 22.55 21.44
C SER A 327 -15.41 23.33 20.57
N PRO A 328 -15.83 22.81 19.41
CA PRO A 328 -16.80 23.46 18.52
C PRO A 328 -18.14 23.74 19.20
#